data_AF-A0A2P4XVG6-F1
#
_entry.id   AF-A0A2P4XVG6-F1
#
_cell.length_a   1.000
_cell.length_b   1.000
_cell.length_c   1.000
_cell.angle_alpha   90.00
_cell.angle_beta   90.00
_cell.angle_gamma   90.00
#
_symmetry.space_group_name_H-M   'P 1'
#
loop_
_entity.id
_entity.type
_entity.pdbx_description
1 polymer ?
#
loop_
_entity_poly.entity_id
_entity_poly.type
_entity_poly.pdbx_seq_one_letter_code
_entity_poly.pdbx_strand_id
1 'polypeptide(L)'
;EARVELNILHHQLDRAVQKPSKLPIVLPNMSGVIRVEVSTSPTSGCLSKRKQGYIMALGTHEAVPLFLRHRGKLKRRILKKVDVEIVVRKVWVEKRKRELRNPLGRFPLEQVLYEKLHRKYGFQPLIAEWGYNLLLALQMFSWDTEIEMFLLCLTGAVSDLVYVDQEQMIVGCQQLLLRLCELYHVESFVAERRVLLKDALVALRTYFPLKTSAQLQAIEQAIIRDMHKMKRGGNDSILYIEDILPLDAKYPLGFFVKTIRTQHFKEIQDYYALLLSELEQRDSDQRGILPLAAIRDAILAIDPLADPVAKMNGRCLMKFALNYDQNAEVNWRRRPGAVYVGDSTATSPY
;
A
#
# COMPACT_ATOMS: atom_id res chain seq x y z
N GLU A 1 9.69 -11.82 15.68
CA GLU A 1 9.07 -11.05 16.76
C GLU A 1 8.57 -9.65 16.34
N ALA A 2 9.33 -8.78 15.66
CA ALA A 2 8.89 -7.41 15.31
C ALA A 2 7.56 -7.27 14.51
N ARG A 3 7.16 -8.28 13.73
CA ARG A 3 5.91 -8.29 12.95
C ARG A 3 4.65 -8.64 13.77
N VAL A 4 4.79 -9.42 14.84
CA VAL A 4 3.69 -9.69 15.80
C VAL A 4 3.43 -8.43 16.62
N GLU A 5 4.49 -7.69 16.93
CA GLU A 5 4.40 -6.41 17.65
C GLU A 5 3.80 -5.27 16.83
N LEU A 6 3.83 -5.31 15.49
CA LEU A 6 3.12 -4.33 14.66
C LEU A 6 1.60 -4.58 14.57
N ASN A 7 1.15 -5.83 14.69
CA ASN A 7 -0.27 -6.11 14.93
C ASN A 7 -0.68 -5.70 16.34
N ILE A 8 0.22 -5.82 17.32
CA ILE A 8 0.05 -5.20 18.65
C ILE A 8 0.00 -3.67 18.51
N LEU A 9 0.75 -3.04 17.59
CA LEU A 9 0.67 -1.62 17.30
C LEU A 9 -0.69 -1.22 16.72
N HIS A 10 -1.22 -2.02 15.80
CA HIS A 10 -2.58 -1.84 15.28
C HIS A 10 -3.60 -1.90 16.42
N HIS A 11 -3.55 -2.94 17.28
CA HIS A 11 -4.45 -3.09 18.43
C HIS A 11 -4.25 -2.04 19.54
N GLN A 12 -3.02 -1.59 19.81
CA GLN A 12 -2.74 -0.55 20.80
C GLN A 12 -3.17 0.83 20.31
N LEU A 13 -3.02 1.13 19.01
CA LEU A 13 -3.53 2.34 18.39
C LEU A 13 -5.06 2.29 18.30
N ASP A 14 -5.67 1.16 17.96
CA ASP A 14 -7.13 0.97 17.98
C ASP A 14 -7.70 1.21 19.40
N ARG A 15 -7.06 0.68 20.45
CA ARG A 15 -7.43 0.96 21.85
C ARG A 15 -7.27 2.44 22.22
N ALA A 16 -6.29 3.14 21.67
CA ALA A 16 -6.09 4.57 21.89
C ALA A 16 -7.10 5.43 21.10
N VAL A 17 -7.54 4.97 19.93
CA VAL A 17 -8.52 5.64 19.05
C VAL A 17 -9.95 5.39 19.52
N GLN A 18 -10.28 4.25 20.13
CA GLN A 18 -11.59 3.98 20.73
C GLN A 18 -11.85 4.73 22.05
N LYS A 19 -10.82 5.35 22.65
CA LYS A 19 -10.93 6.10 23.92
C LYS A 19 -11.32 7.58 23.82
N PRO A 20 -12.05 8.04 22.78
CA PRO A 20 -12.94 9.19 22.96
C PRO A 20 -14.28 9.01 22.22
N SER A 21 -15.10 8.04 22.60
CA SER A 21 -16.55 8.12 22.36
C SER A 21 -17.32 7.31 23.41
N LYS A 22 -17.46 7.86 24.62
CA LYS A 22 -18.59 7.46 25.48
C LYS A 22 -19.80 8.27 25.02
N LEU A 23 -20.59 7.69 24.12
CA LEU A 23 -22.03 7.91 24.12
C LEU A 23 -22.65 6.67 24.80
N PRO A 24 -23.60 6.84 25.73
CA PRO A 24 -24.14 5.74 26.51
C PRO A 24 -25.11 4.94 25.65
N ILE A 25 -24.74 3.70 25.30
CA ILE A 25 -25.73 2.68 24.95
C ILE A 25 -26.07 1.98 26.26
N VAL A 26 -27.27 2.29 26.76
CA VAL A 26 -27.94 1.60 27.85
C VAL A 26 -28.36 0.23 27.34
N LEU A 27 -27.91 -0.84 27.99
CA LEU A 27 -28.54 -2.17 28.06
C LEU A 27 -28.02 -2.90 29.33
N PRO A 28 -28.77 -3.85 29.90
CA PRO A 28 -28.95 -3.98 31.35
C PRO A 28 -27.90 -4.82 32.07
N ASN A 29 -27.83 -4.57 33.39
CA ASN A 29 -27.12 -5.29 34.44
C ASN A 29 -27.01 -6.80 34.23
N MET A 30 -25.80 -7.35 34.37
CA MET A 30 -25.50 -8.44 35.32
C MET A 30 -23.99 -8.43 35.67
N SER A 31 -23.71 -8.19 36.95
CA SER A 31 -22.60 -8.65 37.80
C SER A 31 -21.16 -8.78 37.24
N GLY A 32 -20.22 -8.03 37.84
CA GLY A 32 -18.77 -8.34 37.82
C GLY A 32 -17.85 -7.13 38.00
N VAL A 33 -17.70 -6.66 39.25
CA VAL A 33 -16.91 -5.51 39.74
C VAL A 33 -15.41 -5.59 39.39
N ILE A 34 -14.77 -4.48 38.98
CA ILE A 34 -13.61 -3.84 39.67
C ILE A 34 -13.67 -2.31 39.53
N ARG A 35 -13.61 -1.66 40.69
CA ARG A 35 -13.75 -0.23 41.01
C ARG A 35 -12.42 0.50 40.82
N VAL A 36 -12.43 1.75 40.33
CA VAL A 36 -11.30 2.69 40.48
C VAL A 36 -11.83 3.94 41.16
N GLU A 37 -11.24 4.26 42.31
CA GLU A 37 -11.52 5.43 43.12
C GLU A 37 -11.22 6.73 42.36
N VAL A 38 -12.16 7.69 42.46
CA VAL A 38 -11.95 9.06 42.01
C VAL A 38 -11.88 9.93 43.26
N SER A 39 -10.69 10.42 43.57
CA SER A 39 -10.50 11.53 44.48
C SER A 39 -10.90 12.82 43.75
N THR A 40 -12.11 13.31 44.00
CA THR A 40 -12.53 14.68 43.63
C THR A 40 -12.21 15.63 44.77
N SER A 41 -11.49 16.71 44.48
CA SER A 41 -11.67 17.98 45.18
C SER A 41 -12.03 19.06 44.15
N PRO A 42 -13.02 19.93 44.43
CA PRO A 42 -13.48 20.93 43.49
C PRO A 42 -12.89 22.30 43.83
N THR A 43 -12.40 23.04 42.83
CA THR A 43 -12.47 24.51 42.88
C THR A 43 -12.32 25.15 41.51
N SER A 44 -13.37 25.90 41.17
CA SER A 44 -13.46 27.16 40.41
C SER A 44 -12.97 27.24 38.96
N GLY A 45 -13.86 27.77 38.12
CA GLY A 45 -13.81 27.75 36.66
C GLY A 45 -12.67 28.56 36.02
N CYS A 46 -12.22 28.07 34.87
CA CYS A 46 -11.84 28.90 33.73
C CYS A 46 -11.83 28.05 32.46
N LEU A 47 -12.51 28.55 31.42
CA LEU A 47 -12.45 28.23 30.00
C LEU A 47 -11.91 26.84 29.62
N SER A 48 -12.80 25.99 29.08
CA SER A 48 -12.52 24.65 28.60
C SER A 48 -11.32 24.63 27.63
N LYS A 49 -10.12 24.39 28.15
CA LYS A 49 -9.01 23.84 27.37
C LYS A 49 -9.55 22.55 26.79
N ARG A 50 -9.87 22.52 25.49
CA ARG A 50 -10.11 21.28 24.75
C ARG A 50 -8.97 20.35 25.15
N LYS A 51 -9.25 19.31 25.95
CA LYS A 51 -8.23 18.41 26.48
C LYS A 51 -7.46 17.88 25.27
N GLN A 52 -6.28 18.44 24.99
CA GLN A 52 -5.44 17.95 23.90
C GLN A 52 -5.13 16.51 24.25
N GLY A 53 -5.57 15.58 23.41
CA GLY A 53 -5.19 14.19 23.55
C GLY A 53 -3.66 14.10 23.50
N TYR A 54 -3.11 13.21 24.31
CA TYR A 54 -1.70 12.84 24.21
C TYR A 54 -1.61 11.42 23.65
N ILE A 55 -0.54 11.17 22.90
CA ILE A 55 -0.17 9.84 22.43
C ILE A 55 0.95 9.36 23.35
N MET A 56 0.81 8.15 23.89
CA MET A 56 1.89 7.50 24.62
C MET A 56 2.84 6.85 23.61
N ALA A 57 4.11 7.24 23.64
CA ALA A 57 5.12 6.66 22.78
C ALA A 57 5.51 5.24 23.25
N LEU A 58 5.90 4.42 22.29
CA LEU A 58 6.23 2.99 22.43
C LEU A 58 7.61 2.74 23.03
N GLY A 59 8.39 3.80 23.26
CA GLY A 59 9.77 3.70 23.73
C GLY A 59 10.79 3.84 22.60
N THR A 60 12.02 3.48 22.92
CA THR A 60 13.21 3.69 22.08
C THR A 60 13.89 2.38 21.70
N HIS A 61 13.19 1.26 21.84
CA HIS A 61 13.73 -0.07 21.56
C HIS A 61 14.03 -0.23 20.06
N GLU A 62 14.93 -1.15 19.72
CA GLU A 62 15.34 -1.38 18.34
C GLU A 62 14.20 -1.90 17.45
N ALA A 63 13.28 -2.66 18.04
CA ALA A 63 12.06 -3.14 17.37
C ALA A 63 11.10 -2.01 16.98
N VAL A 64 11.16 -0.84 17.64
CA VAL A 64 10.33 0.32 17.29
C VAL A 64 10.95 1.02 16.08
N PRO A 65 10.18 1.27 15.00
CA PRO A 65 10.69 2.00 13.84
C PRO A 65 11.30 3.35 14.22
N LEU A 66 12.40 3.75 13.57
CA LEU A 66 13.16 4.97 13.91
C LEU A 66 12.28 6.23 13.96
N PHE A 67 11.29 6.34 13.08
CA PHE A 67 10.37 7.47 13.04
C PHE A 67 9.34 7.50 14.19
N LEU A 68 9.31 6.47 15.04
CA LEU A 68 8.44 6.35 16.22
C LEU A 68 9.21 6.28 17.55
N ARG A 69 10.54 6.15 17.52
CA ARG A 69 11.35 5.98 18.74
C ARG A 69 11.31 7.25 19.60
N HIS A 70 10.61 7.17 20.73
CA HIS A 70 10.53 8.25 21.71
C HIS A 70 10.00 7.71 23.05
N ARG A 71 10.31 8.39 24.15
CA ARG A 71 9.80 8.06 25.49
C ARG A 71 8.88 9.16 25.98
N GLY A 72 7.71 8.80 26.51
CA GLY A 72 6.79 9.73 27.15
C GLY A 72 5.60 10.13 26.28
N LYS A 73 5.06 11.32 26.55
CA LYS A 73 3.82 11.83 25.96
C LYS A 73 4.11 12.72 24.76
N LEU A 74 3.41 12.47 23.66
CA LEU A 74 3.46 13.26 22.43
C LEU A 74 2.14 13.99 22.22
N LYS A 75 2.18 15.17 21.58
CA LYS A 75 0.96 15.93 21.29
C LYS A 75 0.17 15.27 20.18
N ARG A 76 -1.11 14.97 20.42
CA ARG A 76 -2.02 14.51 19.36
C ARG A 76 -2.43 15.68 18.47
N ARG A 77 -2.32 15.49 17.17
CA ARG A 77 -2.77 16.41 16.10
C ARG A 77 -3.62 15.62 15.11
N ILE A 78 -4.67 16.25 14.61
CA ILE A 78 -5.48 15.67 13.53
C ILE A 78 -4.90 16.20 12.22
N LEU A 79 -4.37 15.29 11.38
CA LEU A 79 -3.89 15.64 10.05
C LEU A 79 -5.03 15.60 9.05
N LYS A 80 -5.05 16.54 8.10
CA LYS A 80 -6.00 16.49 6.99
C LYS A 80 -5.56 15.44 5.98
N LYS A 81 -6.52 14.84 5.28
CA LYS A 81 -6.26 13.82 4.25
C LYS A 81 -5.26 14.30 3.20
N VAL A 82 -5.46 15.51 2.67
CA VAL A 82 -4.58 16.10 1.64
C VAL A 82 -3.13 16.19 2.12
N ASP A 83 -2.88 16.53 3.38
CA ASP A 83 -1.53 16.61 3.94
C ASP A 83 -0.89 15.22 4.02
N VAL A 84 -1.67 14.19 4.38
CA VAL A 84 -1.24 12.79 4.41
C VAL A 84 -0.89 12.31 3.00
N GLU A 85 -1.75 12.53 2.01
CA GLU A 85 -1.52 12.18 0.61
C GLU A 85 -0.25 12.84 0.05
N ILE A 86 0.03 14.10 0.43
CA ILE A 86 1.27 14.77 0.04
C ILE A 86 2.49 14.05 0.63
N VAL A 87 2.43 13.62 1.90
CA VAL A 87 3.54 12.89 2.53
C VAL A 87 3.73 11.52 1.84
N VAL A 88 2.66 10.76 1.67
CA VAL A 88 2.66 9.43 1.00
C VAL A 88 3.34 9.52 -0.36
N ARG A 89 2.84 10.38 -1.25
CA ARG A 89 3.40 10.57 -2.59
C ARG A 89 4.86 10.98 -2.57
N LYS A 90 5.21 11.93 -1.70
CA LYS A 90 6.60 12.39 -1.59
C LYS A 90 7.54 11.29 -1.05
N VAL A 91 7.06 10.33 -0.26
CA VAL A 91 7.88 9.19 0.21
C VAL A 91 8.07 8.21 -0.94
N TRP A 92 7.01 7.85 -1.68
CA TRP A 92 7.12 7.00 -2.86
C TRP A 92 8.08 7.56 -3.91
N VAL A 93 7.89 8.81 -4.32
CA VAL A 93 8.75 9.47 -5.31
C VAL A 93 10.22 9.50 -4.86
N GLU A 94 10.48 9.75 -3.57
CA GLU A 94 11.85 9.76 -3.04
C GLU A 94 12.47 8.36 -3.04
N LYS A 95 11.70 7.33 -2.67
CA LYS A 95 12.15 5.93 -2.72
C LYS A 95 12.51 5.53 -4.15
N ARG A 96 11.62 5.78 -5.12
CA ARG A 96 11.87 5.47 -6.54
C ARG A 96 13.07 6.20 -7.09
N LYS A 97 13.24 7.49 -6.74
CA LYS A 97 14.42 8.26 -7.13
C LYS A 97 15.74 7.66 -6.61
N ARG A 98 15.73 6.96 -5.47
CA ARG A 98 16.93 6.31 -4.93
C ARG A 98 17.19 4.96 -5.58
N GLU A 99 16.14 4.18 -5.78
CA GLU A 99 16.21 2.88 -6.47
C GLU A 99 16.69 3.04 -7.91
N LEU A 100 16.25 4.09 -8.62
CA LEU A 100 16.76 4.41 -9.96
C LEU A 100 18.24 4.82 -9.96
N ARG A 101 18.72 5.50 -8.90
CA ARG A 101 20.13 5.91 -8.78
C ARG A 101 21.04 4.77 -8.32
N ASN A 102 20.51 3.82 -7.57
CA ASN A 102 21.23 2.64 -7.11
C ASN A 102 20.29 1.42 -7.18
N PRO A 103 20.24 0.72 -8.33
CA PRO A 103 19.36 -0.44 -8.51
C PRO A 103 19.66 -1.62 -7.58
N LEU A 104 20.89 -1.71 -7.07
CA LEU A 104 21.30 -2.74 -6.10
C LEU A 104 21.01 -2.31 -4.65
N GLY A 105 20.67 -1.04 -4.44
CA GLY A 105 20.35 -0.48 -3.13
C GLY A 105 18.97 -0.91 -2.64
N ARG A 106 18.89 -1.36 -1.39
CA ARG A 106 17.61 -1.62 -0.72
C ARG A 106 17.24 -0.42 0.15
N PHE A 107 16.06 0.14 -0.10
CA PHE A 107 15.57 1.33 0.60
C PHE A 107 14.22 1.06 1.25
N PRO A 108 14.17 0.50 2.48
CA PRO A 108 12.91 0.25 3.18
C PRO A 108 12.06 1.51 3.31
N LEU A 109 10.74 1.37 3.19
CA LEU A 109 9.83 2.52 3.16
C LEU A 109 9.88 3.31 4.47
N GLU A 110 10.02 2.62 5.60
CA GLU A 110 10.18 3.22 6.93
C GLU A 110 11.45 4.07 7.04
N GLN A 111 12.55 3.65 6.40
CA GLN A 111 13.80 4.39 6.38
C GLN A 111 13.65 5.66 5.55
N VAL A 112 13.03 5.56 4.36
CA VAL A 112 12.79 6.73 3.49
C VAL A 112 11.88 7.74 4.20
N LEU A 113 10.84 7.28 4.91
CA LEU A 113 9.98 8.14 5.74
C LEU A 113 10.77 8.80 6.87
N TYR A 114 11.54 8.03 7.64
CA TYR A 114 12.35 8.56 8.75
C TYR A 114 13.29 9.65 8.27
N GLU A 115 14.07 9.39 7.22
CA GLU A 115 15.02 10.38 6.69
C GLU A 115 14.32 11.64 6.16
N LYS A 116 13.11 11.50 5.61
CA LYS A 116 12.31 12.63 5.17
C LYS A 116 11.86 13.50 6.35
N LEU A 117 11.39 12.88 7.43
CA LEU A 117 11.03 13.58 8.66
C LEU A 117 12.27 14.20 9.32
N HIS A 118 13.39 13.48 9.32
CA HIS A 118 14.65 13.98 9.85
C HIS A 118 15.15 15.22 9.11
N ARG A 119 15.14 15.22 7.77
CA ARG A 119 15.49 16.41 6.97
C ARG A 119 14.57 17.61 7.24
N LYS A 120 13.30 17.37 7.57
CA LYS A 120 12.32 18.44 7.80
C LYS A 120 12.37 19.00 9.23
N TYR A 121 12.59 18.14 10.22
CA TYR A 121 12.43 18.50 11.64
C TYR A 121 13.72 18.46 12.45
N GLY A 122 14.72 17.66 12.05
CA GLY A 122 16.04 17.53 12.68
C GLY A 122 16.07 16.97 14.11
N PHE A 123 14.91 16.87 14.78
CA PHE A 123 14.81 16.60 16.21
C PHE A 123 13.91 15.40 16.49
N GLN A 124 14.45 14.37 17.17
CA GLN A 124 13.80 13.07 17.35
C GLN A 124 12.40 13.14 18.02
N PRO A 125 12.16 13.92 19.08
CA PRO A 125 10.81 14.08 19.63
C PRO A 125 9.79 14.64 18.64
N LEU A 126 10.20 15.58 17.78
CA LEU A 126 9.29 16.14 16.76
C LEU A 126 9.08 15.15 15.61
N ILE A 127 10.11 14.39 15.23
CA ILE A 127 10.01 13.28 14.26
C ILE A 127 9.00 12.25 14.79
N ALA A 128 9.14 11.84 16.05
CA ALA A 128 8.22 10.89 16.68
C ALA A 128 6.80 11.46 16.75
N GLU A 129 6.60 12.71 17.22
CA GLU A 129 5.29 13.35 17.23
C GLU A 129 4.61 13.29 15.86
N TRP A 130 5.34 13.63 14.80
CA TRP A 130 4.82 13.53 13.43
C TRP A 130 4.62 12.10 12.97
N GLY A 131 5.51 11.18 13.33
CA GLY A 131 5.42 9.76 13.01
C GLY A 131 4.14 9.12 13.57
N TYR A 132 3.85 9.33 14.86
CA TYR A 132 2.62 8.81 15.48
C TYR A 132 1.36 9.46 14.90
N ASN A 133 1.35 10.77 14.72
CA ASN A 133 0.19 11.46 14.16
C ASN A 133 -0.06 11.06 12.69
N LEU A 134 1.01 10.83 11.92
CA LEU A 134 0.90 10.28 10.57
C LEU A 134 0.32 8.87 10.59
N LEU A 135 0.82 7.99 11.45
CA LEU A 135 0.33 6.61 11.56
C LEU A 135 -1.17 6.56 11.92
N LEU A 136 -1.60 7.38 12.87
CA LEU A 136 -3.02 7.53 13.22
C LEU A 136 -3.86 8.07 12.04
N ALA A 137 -3.32 9.02 11.28
CA ALA A 137 -4.02 9.57 10.13
C ALA A 137 -4.11 8.57 8.96
N LEU A 138 -3.06 7.77 8.74
CA LEU A 138 -3.07 6.67 7.76
C LEU A 138 -4.15 5.65 8.12
N GLN A 139 -4.28 5.27 9.40
CA GLN A 139 -5.37 4.39 9.85
C GLN A 139 -6.74 5.02 9.64
N MET A 140 -6.92 6.30 10.00
CA MET A 140 -8.17 7.02 9.86
C MET A 140 -8.63 7.16 8.39
N PHE A 141 -7.70 7.25 7.44
CA PHE A 141 -7.98 7.37 6.01
C PHE A 141 -7.73 6.08 5.23
N SER A 142 -7.71 4.92 5.91
CA SER A 142 -7.50 3.60 5.30
C SER A 142 -8.59 3.18 4.31
N TRP A 143 -9.72 3.89 4.25
CA TRP A 143 -10.73 3.73 3.21
C TRP A 143 -10.26 4.26 1.84
N ASP A 144 -9.21 5.09 1.79
CA ASP A 144 -8.57 5.47 0.53
C ASP A 144 -7.45 4.48 0.20
N THR A 145 -7.58 3.81 -0.94
CA THR A 145 -6.72 2.68 -1.31
C THR A 145 -5.23 3.03 -1.40
N GLU A 146 -4.88 4.26 -1.81
CA GLU A 146 -3.47 4.68 -1.88
C GLU A 146 -2.88 4.82 -0.47
N ILE A 147 -3.66 5.36 0.46
CA ILE A 147 -3.28 5.49 1.87
C ILE A 147 -3.20 4.13 2.54
N GLU A 148 -4.17 3.25 2.28
CA GLU A 148 -4.19 1.87 2.78
C GLU A 148 -2.95 1.10 2.32
N MET A 149 -2.67 1.10 1.02
CA MET A 149 -1.49 0.44 0.45
C MET A 149 -0.20 1.00 1.08
N PHE A 150 -0.08 2.32 1.20
CA PHE A 150 1.09 2.92 1.86
C PHE A 150 1.22 2.46 3.32
N LEU A 151 0.12 2.42 4.08
CA LEU A 151 0.12 1.94 5.46
C LEU A 151 0.56 0.47 5.53
N LEU A 152 0.01 -0.41 4.68
CA LEU A 152 0.37 -1.81 4.66
C LEU A 152 1.83 -2.04 4.24
N CYS A 153 2.35 -1.25 3.30
CA CYS A 153 3.76 -1.29 2.93
C CYS A 153 4.67 -0.76 4.05
N LEU A 154 4.31 0.36 4.67
CA LEU A 154 5.08 1.00 5.74
C LEU A 154 5.19 0.10 6.98
N THR A 155 4.14 -0.71 7.22
CA THR A 155 4.10 -1.67 8.32
C THR A 155 4.67 -3.04 7.94
N GLY A 156 5.12 -3.21 6.69
CA GLY A 156 5.63 -4.48 6.17
C GLY A 156 4.57 -5.59 6.09
N ALA A 157 3.27 -5.24 6.15
CA ALA A 157 2.17 -6.16 5.96
C ALA A 157 2.05 -6.59 4.49
N VAL A 158 2.37 -5.69 3.56
CA VAL A 158 2.45 -5.91 2.11
C VAL A 158 3.83 -5.45 1.62
N SER A 159 4.34 -6.07 0.55
CA SER A 159 5.60 -5.63 -0.06
C SER A 159 5.38 -4.32 -0.82
N ASP A 160 6.35 -3.41 -0.73
CA ASP A 160 6.41 -2.18 -1.51
C ASP A 160 6.56 -2.39 -3.02
N LEU A 161 6.82 -3.61 -3.47
CA LEU A 161 6.81 -3.98 -4.89
C LEU A 161 5.43 -3.86 -5.53
N VAL A 162 4.35 -3.89 -4.74
CA VAL A 162 3.00 -3.59 -5.24
C VAL A 162 2.94 -2.19 -5.87
N TYR A 163 3.68 -1.23 -5.31
CA TYR A 163 3.76 0.11 -5.89
C TYR A 163 4.54 0.11 -7.22
N VAL A 164 5.63 -0.67 -7.31
CA VAL A 164 6.42 -0.83 -8.54
C VAL A 164 5.59 -1.48 -9.64
N ASP A 165 4.80 -2.48 -9.29
CA ASP A 165 3.88 -3.16 -10.20
C ASP A 165 2.78 -2.21 -10.71
N GLN A 166 2.21 -1.37 -9.84
CA GLN A 166 1.29 -0.31 -10.27
C GLN A 166 1.94 0.69 -11.23
N GLU A 167 3.19 1.11 -10.98
CA GLU A 167 3.91 1.99 -11.92
C GLU A 167 4.11 1.30 -13.29
N GLN A 168 4.46 0.01 -13.28
CA GLN A 168 4.63 -0.77 -14.51
C GLN A 168 3.30 -0.94 -15.28
N MET A 169 2.19 -1.16 -14.58
CA MET A 169 0.85 -1.18 -15.19
C MET A 169 0.50 0.16 -15.84
N ILE A 170 0.77 1.29 -15.15
CA ILE A 170 0.50 2.63 -15.68
C ILE A 170 1.34 2.91 -16.94
N VAL A 171 2.64 2.59 -16.89
CA VAL A 171 3.53 2.73 -18.05
C VAL A 171 3.08 1.83 -19.21
N GLY A 172 2.60 0.62 -18.92
CA GLY A 172 2.04 -0.28 -19.94
C GLY A 172 0.80 0.30 -20.61
N CYS A 173 -0.13 0.88 -19.84
CA CYS A 173 -1.29 1.58 -20.38
C CYS A 173 -0.88 2.77 -21.26
N GLN A 174 0.12 3.54 -20.82
CA GLN A 174 0.65 4.67 -21.59
C GLN A 174 1.24 4.21 -22.93
N GLN A 175 2.08 3.18 -22.91
CA GLN A 175 2.68 2.61 -24.12
C GLN A 175 1.62 2.04 -25.06
N LEU A 176 0.61 1.36 -24.54
CA LEU A 176 -0.51 0.83 -25.32
C LEU A 176 -1.23 1.94 -26.09
N LEU A 177 -1.60 3.03 -25.40
CA LEU A 177 -2.33 4.13 -26.03
C LEU A 177 -1.46 4.92 -27.01
N LEU A 178 -0.18 5.12 -26.70
CA LEU A 178 0.77 5.74 -27.64
C LEU A 178 0.94 4.88 -28.89
N ARG A 179 1.03 3.55 -28.73
CA ARG A 179 1.10 2.64 -29.87
C ARG A 179 -0.17 2.67 -30.71
N LEU A 180 -1.34 2.71 -30.07
CA LEU A 180 -2.62 2.89 -30.75
C LEU A 180 -2.65 4.20 -31.56
N CYS A 181 -2.15 5.29 -30.97
CA CYS A 181 -2.04 6.59 -31.63
C CYS A 181 -1.19 6.52 -32.92
N GLU A 182 -0.04 5.85 -32.87
CA GLU A 182 0.85 5.63 -34.03
C GLU A 182 0.17 4.84 -35.16
N LEU A 183 -0.68 3.87 -34.81
CA LEU A 183 -1.36 3.00 -35.78
C LEU A 183 -2.42 3.71 -36.62
N TYR A 184 -2.89 4.89 -36.21
CA TYR A 184 -3.81 5.66 -37.04
C TYR A 184 -3.16 6.21 -38.31
N HIS A 185 -1.82 6.36 -38.33
CA HIS A 185 -1.10 6.98 -39.43
C HIS A 185 -1.62 8.39 -39.80
N VAL A 186 -2.14 9.11 -38.80
CA VAL A 186 -2.61 10.50 -38.93
C VAL A 186 -1.67 11.42 -38.15
N GLU A 187 -0.92 12.26 -38.86
CA GLU A 187 0.12 13.13 -38.27
C GLU A 187 -0.42 14.01 -37.12
N SER A 188 -1.62 14.57 -37.29
CA SER A 188 -2.25 15.40 -36.27
C SER A 188 -2.61 14.61 -35.01
N PHE A 189 -2.92 13.32 -35.11
CA PHE A 189 -3.18 12.47 -33.95
C PHE A 189 -1.88 12.19 -33.21
N VAL A 190 -0.83 11.82 -33.94
CA VAL A 190 0.48 11.52 -33.37
C VAL A 190 1.09 12.74 -32.66
N ALA A 191 1.07 13.91 -33.32
CA ALA A 191 1.65 15.13 -32.78
C ALA A 191 0.98 15.59 -31.48
N GLU A 192 -0.34 15.45 -31.37
CA GLU A 192 -1.12 15.83 -30.18
C GLU A 192 -1.42 14.65 -29.23
N ARG A 193 -0.88 13.46 -29.51
CA ARG A 193 -1.09 12.22 -28.72
C ARG A 193 -2.58 11.92 -28.50
N ARG A 194 -3.33 11.88 -29.59
CA ARG A 194 -4.78 11.69 -29.60
C ARG A 194 -5.17 10.29 -30.04
N VAL A 195 -6.23 9.77 -29.45
CA VAL A 195 -6.87 8.52 -29.86
C VAL A 195 -8.38 8.63 -29.88
N LEU A 196 -9.07 7.78 -30.63
CA LEU A 196 -10.52 7.67 -30.52
C LEU A 196 -10.86 6.95 -29.21
N LEU A 197 -11.82 7.49 -28.46
CA LEU A 197 -12.24 6.94 -27.17
C LEU A 197 -12.67 5.47 -27.30
N LYS A 198 -13.46 5.14 -28.33
CA LYS A 198 -13.92 3.75 -28.59
C LYS A 198 -12.75 2.78 -28.73
N ASP A 199 -11.70 3.15 -29.45
CA ASP A 199 -10.56 2.28 -29.70
C ASP A 199 -9.68 2.18 -28.46
N ALA A 200 -9.53 3.27 -27.70
CA ALA A 200 -8.85 3.26 -26.41
C ALA A 200 -9.52 2.31 -25.41
N LEU A 201 -10.86 2.30 -25.35
CA LEU A 201 -11.62 1.38 -24.49
C LEU A 201 -11.45 -0.08 -24.92
N VAL A 202 -11.44 -0.36 -26.23
CA VAL A 202 -11.17 -1.70 -26.76
C VAL A 202 -9.74 -2.13 -26.42
N ALA A 203 -8.75 -1.25 -26.64
CA ALA A 203 -7.36 -1.53 -26.31
C ALA A 203 -7.17 -1.82 -24.81
N LEU A 204 -7.76 -1.00 -23.94
CA LEU A 204 -7.70 -1.20 -22.49
C LEU A 204 -8.41 -2.48 -22.04
N ARG A 205 -9.52 -2.87 -22.68
CA ARG A 205 -10.17 -4.15 -22.41
C ARG A 205 -9.27 -5.34 -22.77
N THR A 206 -8.54 -5.24 -23.88
CA THR A 206 -7.55 -6.26 -24.28
C THR A 206 -6.35 -6.29 -23.32
N TYR A 207 -5.92 -5.13 -22.81
CA TYR A 207 -4.84 -5.03 -21.82
C TYR A 207 -5.23 -5.57 -20.45
N PHE A 208 -6.51 -5.48 -20.08
CA PHE A 208 -7.06 -5.97 -18.83
C PHE A 208 -8.04 -7.13 -19.04
N PRO A 209 -7.58 -8.29 -19.51
CA PRO A 209 -8.47 -9.39 -19.93
C PRO A 209 -9.31 -9.97 -18.78
N LEU A 210 -8.83 -9.86 -17.54
CA LEU A 210 -9.49 -10.42 -16.34
C LEU A 210 -10.40 -9.42 -15.62
N LYS A 211 -10.47 -8.15 -16.07
CA LYS A 211 -11.36 -7.18 -15.42
C LYS A 211 -12.82 -7.46 -15.76
N THR A 212 -13.66 -7.40 -14.73
CA THR A 212 -15.11 -7.55 -14.86
C THR A 212 -15.72 -6.40 -15.67
N SER A 213 -16.93 -6.61 -16.20
CA SER A 213 -17.66 -5.55 -16.90
C SER A 213 -17.86 -4.30 -16.04
N ALA A 214 -18.09 -4.46 -14.73
CA ALA A 214 -18.26 -3.34 -13.81
C ALA A 214 -16.95 -2.56 -13.61
N GLN A 215 -15.81 -3.25 -13.51
CA GLN A 215 -14.50 -2.61 -13.42
C GLN A 215 -14.13 -1.86 -14.71
N LEU A 216 -14.42 -2.45 -15.88
CA LEU A 216 -14.22 -1.80 -17.17
C LEU A 216 -15.12 -0.56 -17.34
N GLN A 217 -16.38 -0.63 -16.92
CA GLN A 217 -17.28 0.53 -16.92
C GLN A 217 -16.76 1.63 -15.99
N ALA A 218 -16.25 1.29 -14.80
CA ALA A 218 -15.64 2.28 -13.91
C ALA A 218 -14.40 2.95 -14.54
N ILE A 219 -13.59 2.20 -15.29
CA ILE A 219 -12.46 2.75 -16.06
C ILE A 219 -12.95 3.74 -17.11
N GLU A 220 -13.97 3.38 -17.90
CA GLU A 220 -14.56 4.27 -18.92
C GLU A 220 -15.08 5.57 -18.29
N GLN A 221 -15.85 5.48 -17.20
CA GLN A 221 -16.35 6.65 -16.49
C GLN A 221 -15.24 7.53 -15.92
N ALA A 222 -14.13 6.92 -15.50
CA ALA A 222 -12.97 7.65 -15.01
C ALA A 222 -12.25 8.41 -16.12
N ILE A 223 -12.10 7.80 -17.31
CA ILE A 223 -11.57 8.48 -18.50
C ILE A 223 -12.44 9.68 -18.87
N ILE A 224 -13.76 9.49 -18.95
CA ILE A 224 -14.70 10.57 -19.31
C ILE A 224 -14.60 11.76 -18.34
N ARG A 225 -14.37 11.51 -17.05
CA ARG A 225 -14.20 12.58 -16.04
C ARG A 225 -12.90 13.36 -16.20
N ASP A 226 -11.82 12.69 -16.62
CA ASP A 226 -10.52 13.31 -16.87
C ASP A 226 -10.49 14.07 -18.22
N MET A 227 -11.40 13.77 -19.14
CA MET A 227 -11.52 14.46 -20.42
C MET A 227 -12.11 15.88 -20.24
N HIS A 228 -11.24 16.88 -20.10
CA HIS A 228 -11.65 18.27 -19.87
C HIS A 228 -12.18 18.99 -21.12
N LYS A 229 -11.90 18.47 -22.33
CA LYS A 229 -12.13 19.16 -23.62
C LYS A 229 -13.35 18.65 -24.42
N MET A 230 -14.25 17.89 -23.81
CA MET A 230 -15.30 17.21 -24.55
C MET A 230 -16.32 18.21 -25.16
N LYS A 231 -16.34 18.33 -26.49
CA LYS A 231 -17.53 18.79 -27.22
C LYS A 231 -18.42 17.58 -27.48
N ARG A 232 -19.34 17.32 -26.56
CA ARG A 232 -20.47 16.36 -26.63
C ARG A 232 -20.15 14.95 -27.16
N GLY A 233 -20.24 13.98 -26.25
CA GLY A 233 -20.03 12.56 -26.49
C GLY A 233 -20.80 11.99 -27.68
N GLY A 234 -20.03 11.43 -28.61
CA GLY A 234 -20.47 10.50 -29.64
C GLY A 234 -19.38 9.44 -29.87
N ASN A 235 -19.63 8.47 -30.74
CA ASN A 235 -18.69 7.37 -31.03
C ASN A 235 -17.31 7.82 -31.55
N ASP A 236 -17.18 9.08 -32.00
CA ASP A 236 -15.94 9.65 -32.52
C ASP A 236 -15.31 10.66 -31.55
N SER A 237 -15.58 10.50 -30.25
CA SER A 237 -14.97 11.32 -29.21
C SER A 237 -13.45 11.13 -29.20
N ILE A 238 -12.72 12.25 -29.25
CA ILE A 238 -11.26 12.26 -29.23
C ILE A 238 -10.78 12.34 -27.78
N LEU A 239 -9.92 11.40 -27.39
CA LEU A 239 -9.21 11.34 -26.12
C LEU A 239 -7.78 11.83 -26.32
N TYR A 240 -7.36 12.80 -25.51
CA TYR A 240 -5.96 13.20 -25.38
C TYR A 240 -5.31 12.30 -24.33
N ILE A 241 -4.24 11.57 -24.69
CA ILE A 241 -3.59 10.62 -23.78
C ILE A 241 -3.08 11.34 -22.53
N GLU A 242 -2.56 12.56 -22.67
CA GLU A 242 -2.03 13.36 -21.55
C GLU A 242 -3.09 13.77 -20.52
N ASP A 243 -4.38 13.81 -20.89
CA ASP A 243 -5.46 14.15 -19.97
C ASP A 243 -5.64 13.06 -18.89
N ILE A 244 -5.40 11.79 -19.25
CA ILE A 244 -5.55 10.63 -18.35
C ILE A 244 -4.20 10.07 -17.87
N LEU A 245 -3.13 10.26 -18.63
CA LEU A 245 -1.79 9.72 -18.37
C LEU A 245 -0.72 10.77 -18.71
N PRO A 246 -0.46 11.74 -17.80
CA PRO A 246 0.56 12.75 -18.01
C PRO A 246 1.95 12.13 -18.10
N LEU A 247 2.68 12.38 -19.20
CA LEU A 247 3.95 11.70 -19.50
C LEU A 247 5.12 12.16 -18.61
N ASP A 248 5.10 13.42 -18.17
CA ASP A 248 6.19 14.03 -17.38
C ASP A 248 5.94 14.00 -15.87
N ALA A 249 4.82 13.39 -15.43
CA ALA A 249 4.45 13.36 -14.03
C ALA A 249 5.20 12.26 -13.27
N LYS A 250 6.03 12.66 -12.30
CA LYS A 250 6.67 11.73 -11.33
C LYS A 250 5.67 10.91 -10.51
N TYR A 251 4.46 11.42 -10.39
CA TYR A 251 3.35 10.77 -9.73
C TYR A 251 2.07 11.13 -10.49
N PRO A 252 1.63 10.32 -11.47
CA PRO A 252 0.45 10.63 -12.25
C PRO A 252 -0.79 10.63 -11.37
N LEU A 253 -1.67 11.59 -11.61
CA LEU A 253 -2.94 11.82 -10.92
C LEU A 253 -4.05 11.93 -11.96
N GLY A 254 -5.27 11.65 -11.54
CA GLY A 254 -6.45 11.63 -12.41
C GLY A 254 -7.44 10.60 -11.91
N PHE A 255 -8.70 10.71 -12.32
CA PHE A 255 -9.72 9.71 -12.01
C PHE A 255 -9.35 8.36 -12.62
N PHE A 256 -8.84 8.31 -13.84
CA PHE A 256 -8.41 7.09 -14.51
C PHE A 256 -7.29 6.40 -13.73
N VAL A 257 -6.22 7.13 -13.43
CA VAL A 257 -5.06 6.62 -12.69
C VAL A 257 -5.46 6.11 -11.30
N LYS A 258 -6.32 6.87 -10.59
CA LYS A 258 -6.82 6.45 -9.29
C LYS A 258 -7.63 5.15 -9.40
N THR A 259 -8.50 5.06 -10.40
CA THR A 259 -9.37 3.89 -10.61
C THR A 259 -8.57 2.64 -10.89
N ILE A 260 -7.62 2.67 -11.84
CA ILE A 260 -6.81 1.49 -12.16
C ILE A 260 -5.91 1.09 -10.99
N ARG A 261 -5.33 2.04 -10.23
CA ARG A 261 -4.54 1.72 -9.01
C ARG A 261 -5.40 1.03 -7.95
N THR A 262 -6.59 1.57 -7.68
CA THR A 262 -7.51 1.00 -6.69
C THR A 262 -7.93 -0.42 -7.10
N GLN A 263 -8.35 -0.61 -8.35
CA GLN A 263 -8.74 -1.93 -8.85
C GLN A 263 -7.58 -2.91 -8.79
N HIS A 264 -6.39 -2.51 -9.26
CA HIS A 264 -5.19 -3.35 -9.26
C HIS A 264 -4.77 -3.78 -7.85
N PHE A 265 -4.82 -2.86 -6.89
CA PHE A 265 -4.51 -3.20 -5.50
C PHE A 265 -5.52 -4.18 -4.91
N LYS A 266 -6.80 -3.99 -5.19
CA LYS A 266 -7.86 -4.89 -4.75
C LYS A 266 -7.71 -6.29 -5.37
N GLU A 267 -7.39 -6.35 -6.66
CA GLU A 267 -7.08 -7.59 -7.39
C GLU A 267 -5.90 -8.33 -6.75
N ILE A 268 -4.84 -7.60 -6.39
CA ILE A 268 -3.71 -8.19 -5.64
C ILE A 268 -4.16 -8.74 -4.29
N GLN A 269 -4.96 -8.00 -3.52
CA GLN A 269 -5.46 -8.46 -2.22
C GLN A 269 -6.33 -9.73 -2.36
N ASP A 270 -7.23 -9.74 -3.35
CA ASP A 270 -8.15 -10.85 -3.59
C ASP A 270 -7.38 -12.07 -4.10
N TYR A 271 -6.41 -11.89 -4.99
CA TYR A 271 -5.50 -12.95 -5.44
C TYR A 271 -4.70 -13.55 -4.27
N TYR A 272 -4.15 -12.72 -3.38
CA TYR A 272 -3.45 -13.21 -2.19
C TYR A 272 -4.36 -14.00 -1.26
N ALA A 273 -5.63 -13.60 -1.10
CA ALA A 273 -6.59 -14.32 -0.27
C ALA A 273 -6.95 -15.69 -0.87
N LEU A 274 -7.20 -15.74 -2.18
CA LEU A 274 -7.45 -16.98 -2.90
C LEU A 274 -6.25 -17.93 -2.83
N LEU A 275 -5.04 -17.41 -3.09
CA LEU A 275 -3.81 -18.20 -3.01
C LEU A 275 -3.58 -18.75 -1.61
N LEU A 276 -3.82 -17.94 -0.56
CA LEU A 276 -3.68 -18.42 0.81
C LEU A 276 -4.67 -19.56 1.10
N SER A 277 -5.93 -19.43 0.68
CA SER A 277 -6.94 -20.47 0.83
C SER A 277 -6.56 -21.76 0.08
N GLU A 278 -6.05 -21.66 -1.15
CA GLU A 278 -5.61 -22.83 -1.92
C GLU A 278 -4.40 -23.53 -1.27
N LEU A 279 -3.45 -22.76 -0.74
CA LEU A 279 -2.30 -23.31 -0.02
C LEU A 279 -2.73 -23.96 1.30
N GLU A 280 -3.68 -23.38 2.02
CA GLU A 280 -4.26 -23.95 3.25
C GLU A 280 -4.98 -25.29 2.98
N GLN A 281 -5.71 -25.39 1.88
CA GLN A 281 -6.38 -26.64 1.49
C GLN A 281 -5.40 -27.74 1.08
N ARG A 282 -4.29 -27.36 0.43
CA ARG A 282 -3.24 -28.29 0.00
C ARG A 282 -2.31 -28.73 1.13
N ASP A 283 -2.15 -27.93 2.17
CA ASP A 283 -1.41 -28.29 3.40
C ASP A 283 -2.32 -29.03 4.38
N SER A 284 -2.68 -30.27 4.02
CA SER A 284 -3.56 -31.12 4.84
C SER A 284 -3.02 -31.36 6.26
N ASP A 285 -1.69 -31.33 6.42
CA ASP A 285 -1.01 -31.53 7.70
C ASP A 285 -0.84 -30.22 8.51
N GLN A 286 -1.24 -29.07 7.96
CA GLN A 286 -1.14 -27.76 8.60
C GLN A 286 0.28 -27.41 9.08
N ARG A 287 1.33 -27.90 8.40
CA ARG A 287 2.73 -27.68 8.79
C ARG A 287 3.22 -26.29 8.43
N GLY A 288 2.52 -25.61 7.53
CA GLY A 288 2.91 -24.35 6.92
C GLY A 288 4.01 -24.48 5.87
N ILE A 289 4.23 -25.70 5.36
CA ILE A 289 5.29 -26.04 4.41
C ILE A 289 4.68 -26.82 3.26
N LEU A 290 4.96 -26.41 2.03
CA LEU A 290 4.53 -27.12 0.82
C LEU A 290 5.70 -27.20 -0.17
N PRO A 291 5.78 -28.27 -0.97
CA PRO A 291 6.77 -28.35 -2.04
C PRO A 291 6.49 -27.30 -3.10
N LEU A 292 7.54 -26.78 -3.74
CA LEU A 292 7.43 -25.73 -4.76
C LEU A 292 6.47 -26.11 -5.91
N ALA A 293 6.44 -27.38 -6.31
CA ALA A 293 5.50 -27.88 -7.31
C ALA A 293 4.03 -27.65 -6.91
N ALA A 294 3.66 -27.94 -5.65
CA ALA A 294 2.29 -27.74 -5.16
C ALA A 294 1.89 -26.26 -5.13
N ILE A 295 2.85 -25.36 -4.87
CA ILE A 295 2.63 -23.91 -4.93
C ILE A 295 2.43 -23.45 -6.37
N ARG A 296 3.23 -23.95 -7.31
CA ARG A 296 3.06 -23.66 -8.74
C ARG A 296 1.69 -24.13 -9.24
N ASP A 297 1.28 -25.32 -8.85
CA ASP A 297 -0.02 -25.87 -9.23
C ASP A 297 -1.19 -25.09 -8.59
N ALA A 298 -1.01 -24.53 -7.39
CA ALA A 298 -2.00 -23.65 -6.77
C ALA A 298 -2.12 -22.32 -7.54
N ILE A 299 -0.99 -21.75 -7.98
CA ILE A 299 -0.96 -20.54 -8.80
C ILE A 299 -1.66 -20.77 -10.14
N LEU A 300 -1.33 -21.86 -10.83
CA LEU A 300 -1.94 -22.20 -12.13
C LEU A 300 -3.44 -22.50 -12.02
N ALA A 301 -3.91 -23.01 -10.87
CA ALA A 301 -5.33 -23.22 -10.62
C ALA A 301 -6.11 -21.89 -10.50
N ILE A 302 -5.49 -20.85 -9.94
CA ILE A 302 -6.10 -19.52 -9.76
C ILE A 302 -5.93 -18.66 -11.01
N ASP A 303 -4.74 -18.68 -11.61
CA ASP A 303 -4.40 -17.92 -12.81
C ASP A 303 -3.83 -18.86 -13.90
N PRO A 304 -4.70 -19.38 -14.77
CA PRO A 304 -4.28 -20.24 -15.88
C PRO A 304 -3.38 -19.53 -16.91
N LEU A 305 -3.36 -18.19 -16.92
CA LEU A 305 -2.53 -17.39 -17.81
C LEU A 305 -1.17 -17.04 -17.19
N ALA A 306 -0.92 -17.45 -15.93
CA ALA A 306 0.37 -17.27 -15.29
C ALA A 306 1.44 -18.04 -16.06
N ASP A 307 2.44 -17.33 -16.57
CA ASP A 307 3.53 -17.94 -17.32
C ASP A 307 4.32 -18.93 -16.43
N PRO A 308 4.32 -20.24 -16.76
CA PRO A 308 4.99 -21.25 -15.96
C PRO A 308 6.52 -21.18 -16.02
N VAL A 309 7.09 -20.47 -17.01
CA VAL A 309 8.52 -20.42 -17.32
C VAL A 309 9.12 -19.02 -17.15
N ALA A 310 8.33 -17.94 -17.19
CA ALA A 310 8.81 -16.59 -16.88
C ALA A 310 9.11 -16.42 -15.39
N LYS A 311 10.24 -17.01 -14.95
CA LYS A 311 10.95 -16.73 -13.71
C LYS A 311 10.06 -16.41 -12.51
N MET A 312 8.90 -17.06 -12.33
CA MET A 312 7.94 -16.70 -11.27
C MET A 312 7.93 -15.18 -11.02
N ASN A 313 7.87 -14.39 -12.10
CA ASN A 313 8.31 -12.99 -12.11
C ASN A 313 7.74 -12.30 -10.89
N GLY A 314 8.62 -11.90 -9.96
CA GLY A 314 8.49 -11.09 -8.76
C GLY A 314 7.23 -10.29 -8.45
N ARG A 315 6.03 -10.78 -8.73
CA ARG A 315 4.76 -10.06 -8.65
C ARG A 315 3.70 -10.92 -7.97
N CYS A 316 3.66 -12.23 -8.24
CA CYS A 316 2.76 -13.17 -7.54
C CYS A 316 3.36 -13.82 -6.27
N LEU A 317 4.69 -13.85 -6.13
CA LEU A 317 5.37 -14.67 -5.10
C LEU A 317 6.28 -13.89 -4.14
N MET A 318 6.23 -12.56 -4.14
CA MET A 318 7.16 -11.71 -3.37
C MET A 318 7.04 -11.78 -1.83
N LYS A 319 6.30 -12.76 -1.30
CA LYS A 319 6.36 -13.16 0.11
C LYS A 319 7.05 -14.51 0.36
N PHE A 320 7.24 -15.32 -0.67
CA PHE A 320 7.97 -16.58 -0.60
C PHE A 320 9.35 -16.30 -1.18
N ALA A 321 10.32 -16.12 -0.29
CA ALA A 321 11.71 -16.02 -0.69
C ALA A 321 12.17 -17.38 -1.23
N LEU A 322 11.98 -17.58 -2.53
CA LEU A 322 12.31 -18.81 -3.23
C LEU A 322 13.68 -18.64 -3.89
N ASN A 323 14.70 -19.29 -3.31
CA ASN A 323 15.84 -19.74 -4.09
C ASN A 323 15.35 -20.90 -4.96
N TYR A 324 15.63 -20.85 -6.27
CA TYR A 324 15.19 -21.85 -7.24
C TYR A 324 15.95 -23.16 -7.02
N ASP A 325 15.36 -24.06 -6.25
CA ASP A 325 15.70 -25.49 -6.18
C ASP A 325 14.39 -26.27 -6.38
N GLN A 326 14.39 -27.20 -7.32
CA GLN A 326 13.23 -28.00 -7.71
C GLN A 326 12.75 -28.90 -6.57
N ASN A 327 13.61 -29.14 -5.57
CA ASN A 327 13.33 -29.88 -4.35
C ASN A 327 13.11 -28.98 -3.11
N ALA A 328 13.03 -27.65 -3.28
CA ALA A 328 12.86 -26.73 -2.17
C ALA A 328 11.46 -26.87 -1.53
N GLU A 329 11.45 -27.12 -0.22
CA GLU A 329 10.29 -26.94 0.63
C GLU A 329 10.11 -25.46 0.98
N VAL A 330 8.89 -24.96 0.79
CA VAL A 330 8.59 -23.54 0.93
C VAL A 330 7.70 -23.35 2.15
N ASN A 331 8.21 -22.62 3.13
CA ASN A 331 7.40 -22.18 4.25
C ASN A 331 6.45 -21.08 3.77
N TRP A 332 5.19 -21.45 3.55
CA TRP A 332 4.18 -20.53 3.04
C TRP A 332 3.46 -19.76 4.15
N ARG A 333 3.56 -20.23 5.40
CA ARG A 333 3.08 -19.45 6.54
C ARG A 333 4.01 -18.27 6.78
N ARG A 334 3.45 -17.09 7.04
CA ARG A 334 4.26 -15.96 7.51
C ARG A 334 4.97 -16.38 8.79
N ARG A 335 6.30 -16.54 8.76
CA ARG A 335 7.07 -16.65 10.01
C ARG A 335 6.87 -15.35 10.80
N PRO A 336 6.45 -15.40 12.08
CA PRO A 336 6.59 -14.27 12.98
C PRO A 336 8.09 -14.01 13.29
N GLY A 337 8.84 -13.46 12.34
CA GLY A 337 10.21 -12.95 12.57
C GLY A 337 11.38 -13.73 11.98
N ALA A 338 11.37 -14.03 10.69
CA ALA A 338 12.59 -14.48 10.02
C ALA A 338 13.57 -13.29 9.85
N VAL A 339 14.70 -13.35 10.57
CA VAL A 339 15.92 -12.58 10.29
C VAL A 339 16.67 -13.34 9.20
N TYR A 340 16.97 -12.69 8.08
CA TYR A 340 18.00 -13.18 7.16
C TYR A 340 19.35 -12.81 7.76
N VAL A 341 19.96 -13.74 8.48
CA VAL A 341 21.40 -13.67 8.75
C VAL A 341 22.05 -14.04 7.42
N GLY A 342 22.75 -13.09 6.81
CA GLY A 342 23.60 -13.38 5.66
C GLY A 342 24.80 -14.18 6.16
N ASP A 343 24.96 -15.41 5.66
CA ASP A 343 26.18 -16.17 5.83
C ASP A 343 27.34 -15.41 5.16
N SER A 344 28.08 -14.69 5.99
CA SER A 344 29.40 -14.15 5.69
C SER A 344 30.35 -14.56 6.81
N THR A 345 30.61 -15.87 6.92
CA THR A 345 31.79 -16.36 7.63
C THR A 345 32.41 -17.50 6.83
N ALA A 346 33.16 -17.13 5.79
CA ALA A 346 34.25 -17.96 5.32
C ALA A 346 35.41 -17.78 6.31
N THR A 347 35.54 -18.70 7.26
CA THR A 347 36.79 -18.96 7.96
C THR A 347 37.29 -20.31 7.46
N SER A 348 38.26 -20.28 6.55
CA SER A 348 39.13 -21.43 6.29
C SER A 348 40.35 -21.32 7.20
N PRO A 349 40.82 -22.42 7.80
CA PRO A 349 42.03 -22.44 8.59
C PRO A 349 43.23 -22.51 7.65
N TYR A 350 44.24 -21.67 7.90
CA TYR A 350 45.68 -21.96 7.93
C TYR A 350 46.45 -20.66 8.19
#